data_AF-D3AZZ1-F1
#
_entry.id   AF-D3AZZ1-F1
#
_cell.length_a   1.000
_cell.length_b   1.000
_cell.length_c   1.000
_cell.angle_alpha   90.00
_cell.angle_beta   90.00
_cell.angle_gamma   90.00
#
_symmetry.space_group_name_H-M   'P 1'
#
loop_
_entity.id
_entity.type
_entity.pdbx_description
1 polymer ?
#
loop_
_entity_poly.entity_id
_entity_poly.type
_entity_poly.pdbx_seq_one_letter_code
_entity_poly.pdbx_strand_id
1 'polypeptide(L)'
;MSYTPMPPPLGSEEEIQNTVQEWEAKYSNVDRTTRMLQTLRETHETGVDSLVKLGVQGEQMNRIEKLALENEHDIENVKYRHSANEKIYKNREERRLREEEEKRIKDIKEMNENQNNPFTEGAANNNNSPDNMGARPRTRKAEPEESGGLSSRLWGPSTDHSGKAEASMVNMRPMNTPNENDLQDNVYIQKAHWLKTEDEQLDEMGLILGELKNIAIAQHTEVQQQSLKMDDIGASFERGSDFNLKRKSSKQVAKEKKKAEKEEQKKAKEEIKKQKNLNIKVEKEIGHKAITKEQLTKGPKPNEVGNPFLQSSST
;
A
#
# COMPACT_ATOMS: atom_id res chain seq x y z
N MET A 1 -73.50 9.13 56.19
CA MET A 1 -73.26 7.83 55.52
C MET A 1 -73.05 8.11 54.05
N SER A 2 -71.80 8.15 53.60
CA SER A 2 -71.42 8.38 52.21
C SER A 2 -71.55 7.08 51.43
N TYR A 3 -72.49 7.03 50.49
CA TYR A 3 -72.61 5.93 49.53
C TYR A 3 -71.41 5.99 48.59
N THR A 4 -70.48 5.06 48.75
CA THR A 4 -69.55 4.69 47.69
C THR A 4 -70.36 3.97 46.62
N PRO A 5 -70.44 4.48 45.38
CA PRO A 5 -71.12 3.76 44.30
C PRO A 5 -70.43 2.41 44.09
N MET A 6 -71.24 1.34 44.02
CA MET A 6 -70.71 0.02 43.66
C MET A 6 -70.01 0.11 42.29
N PRO A 7 -68.86 -0.56 42.12
CA PRO A 7 -68.26 -0.69 40.81
C PRO A 7 -69.28 -1.31 39.84
N PRO A 8 -69.32 -0.84 38.58
CA PRO A 8 -70.23 -1.39 37.58
C PRO A 8 -70.04 -2.91 37.49
N PRO A 9 -71.13 -3.67 37.28
CA PRO A 9 -71.04 -5.11 37.11
C PRO A 9 -70.03 -5.42 36.01
N LEU A 10 -69.11 -6.33 36.30
CA LEU A 10 -68.25 -6.94 35.29
C LEU A 10 -69.16 -7.33 34.11
N GLY A 11 -68.77 -6.96 32.88
CA GLY A 11 -69.55 -7.20 31.67
C GLY A 11 -70.04 -8.65 31.61
N SER A 12 -71.12 -8.89 30.84
CA SER A 12 -71.66 -10.25 30.71
C SER A 12 -70.52 -11.22 30.37
N GLU A 13 -70.61 -12.46 30.85
CA GLU A 13 -69.59 -13.48 30.63
C GLU A 13 -69.23 -13.63 29.13
N GLU A 14 -70.20 -13.32 28.27
CA GLU A 14 -70.08 -13.24 26.81
C GLU A 14 -69.24 -12.05 26.30
N GLU A 15 -69.33 -10.86 26.92
CA GLU A 15 -68.45 -9.72 26.60
C GLU A 15 -67.01 -9.97 27.04
N ILE A 16 -66.81 -10.65 28.17
CA ILE A 16 -65.49 -11.06 28.63
C ILE A 16 -64.88 -12.11 27.68
N GLN A 17 -65.67 -13.08 27.22
CA GLN A 17 -65.23 -14.07 26.23
C GLN A 17 -64.91 -13.43 24.87
N ASN A 18 -65.73 -12.51 24.39
CA ASN A 18 -65.49 -11.81 23.13
C ASN A 18 -64.23 -10.93 23.19
N THR A 19 -64.00 -10.23 24.31
CA THR A 19 -62.79 -9.43 24.49
C THR A 19 -61.53 -10.30 24.60
N VAL A 20 -61.61 -11.46 25.25
CA VAL A 20 -60.50 -12.43 25.29
C VAL A 20 -60.23 -13.01 23.90
N GLN A 21 -61.25 -13.40 23.14
CA GLN A 21 -61.08 -13.89 21.77
C GLN A 21 -60.53 -12.82 20.83
N GLU A 22 -60.99 -11.58 20.95
CA GLU A 22 -60.47 -10.46 20.18
C GLU A 22 -59.01 -10.17 20.54
N TRP A 23 -58.64 -10.30 21.82
CA TRP A 23 -57.26 -10.20 22.27
C TRP A 23 -56.40 -11.36 21.79
N GLU A 24 -56.89 -12.60 21.83
CA GLU A 24 -56.18 -13.78 21.30
C GLU A 24 -56.02 -13.68 19.77
N ALA A 25 -57.00 -13.14 19.06
CA ALA A 25 -56.90 -12.89 17.62
C ALA A 25 -55.96 -11.73 17.27
N LYS A 26 -55.94 -10.65 18.07
CA LYS A 26 -55.07 -9.48 17.84
C LYS A 26 -53.65 -9.66 18.35
N TYR A 27 -53.46 -10.48 19.37
CA TYR A 27 -52.20 -10.70 20.08
C TYR A 27 -51.83 -12.18 20.16
N SER A 28 -52.21 -12.98 19.15
CA SER A 28 -51.57 -14.28 18.93
C SER A 28 -50.07 -14.03 18.78
N ASN A 29 -49.32 -14.19 19.86
CA ASN A 29 -47.89 -13.90 19.92
C ASN A 29 -47.14 -14.74 18.87
N VAL A 30 -47.69 -15.91 18.53
CA VAL A 30 -47.19 -16.83 17.50
C VAL A 30 -47.06 -16.16 16.14
N ASP A 31 -48.02 -15.34 15.69
CA ASP A 31 -47.91 -14.67 14.40
C ASP A 31 -46.80 -13.62 14.40
N ARG A 32 -46.62 -12.94 15.53
CA ARG A 32 -45.55 -11.95 15.70
C ARG A 32 -44.18 -12.62 15.75
N THR A 33 -44.02 -13.68 16.53
CA THR A 33 -42.76 -14.45 16.60
C THR A 33 -42.44 -15.09 15.25
N THR A 34 -43.44 -15.58 14.51
CA THR A 34 -43.27 -16.10 13.15
C THR A 34 -42.72 -15.03 12.20
N ARG A 35 -43.29 -13.81 12.21
CA ARG A 35 -42.78 -12.70 11.39
C ARG A 35 -41.37 -12.28 11.79
N MET A 36 -41.08 -12.20 13.10
CA MET A 36 -39.74 -11.86 13.59
C MET A 36 -38.71 -12.92 13.16
N LEU A 37 -39.05 -14.20 13.30
CA LEU A 37 -38.20 -15.32 12.88
C LEU A 37 -37.94 -15.25 11.37
N GLN A 38 -38.96 -14.97 10.56
CA GLN A 38 -38.79 -14.79 9.12
C GLN A 38 -37.84 -13.62 8.79
N THR A 39 -38.03 -12.45 9.41
CA THR A 39 -37.12 -11.31 9.23
C THR A 39 -35.69 -11.64 9.67
N LEU A 40 -35.51 -12.42 10.74
CA LEU A 40 -34.19 -12.87 11.18
C LEU A 40 -33.54 -13.81 10.16
N ARG A 41 -34.29 -14.76 9.58
CA ARG A 41 -33.79 -15.65 8.52
C ARG A 41 -33.37 -14.88 7.27
N GLU A 42 -34.19 -13.92 6.83
CA GLU A 42 -33.86 -13.04 5.68
C GLU A 42 -32.62 -12.17 5.94
N THR A 43 -32.49 -11.64 7.17
CA THR A 43 -31.31 -10.86 7.58
C THR A 43 -30.07 -11.75 7.64
N HIS A 44 -30.20 -12.98 8.13
CA HIS A 44 -29.12 -13.95 8.19
C HIS A 44 -28.62 -14.32 6.79
N GLU A 45 -29.52 -14.65 5.86
CA GLU A 45 -29.19 -14.93 4.46
C GLU A 45 -28.44 -13.76 3.81
N THR A 46 -28.94 -12.53 3.98
CA THR A 46 -28.27 -11.31 3.49
C THR A 46 -26.89 -11.11 4.12
N GLY A 47 -26.74 -11.46 5.40
CA GLY A 47 -25.47 -11.41 6.13
C GLY A 47 -24.44 -12.39 5.59
N VAL A 48 -24.85 -13.64 5.32
CA VAL A 48 -24.01 -14.67 4.69
C VAL A 48 -23.57 -14.25 3.29
N ASP A 49 -24.51 -13.76 2.46
CA ASP A 49 -24.20 -13.25 1.12
C ASP A 49 -23.18 -12.10 1.15
N SER A 50 -23.32 -11.21 2.13
CA SER A 50 -22.38 -10.10 2.32
C SER A 50 -20.99 -10.59 2.74
N LEU A 51 -20.89 -11.63 3.57
CA LEU A 51 -19.60 -12.26 3.90
C LEU A 51 -18.95 -12.91 2.68
N VAL A 52 -19.72 -13.62 1.83
CA VAL A 52 -19.20 -14.21 0.60
C VAL A 52 -18.66 -13.13 -0.33
N LYS A 53 -19.39 -12.04 -0.51
CA LYS A 53 -18.94 -10.88 -1.30
C LYS A 53 -17.67 -10.26 -0.73
N LEU A 54 -17.59 -10.06 0.58
CA LEU A 54 -16.39 -9.55 1.24
C LEU A 54 -15.19 -10.49 1.02
N GLY A 55 -15.39 -11.81 1.10
CA GLY A 55 -14.33 -12.79 0.81
C GLY A 55 -13.79 -12.67 -0.61
N VAL A 56 -14.68 -12.55 -1.61
CA VAL A 56 -14.28 -12.33 -3.02
C VAL A 56 -13.55 -10.99 -3.19
N GLN A 57 -14.01 -9.92 -2.53
CA GLN A 57 -13.33 -8.63 -2.53
C GLN A 57 -11.93 -8.71 -1.90
N GLY A 58 -11.78 -9.45 -0.80
CA GLY A 58 -10.49 -9.71 -0.15
C GLY A 58 -9.50 -10.41 -1.08
N GLU A 59 -9.95 -11.39 -1.87
CA GLU A 59 -9.10 -12.01 -2.91
C GLU A 59 -8.71 -11.04 -4.01
N GLN A 60 -9.64 -10.19 -4.47
CA GLN A 60 -9.34 -9.16 -5.47
C GLN A 60 -8.30 -8.18 -4.95
N MET A 61 -8.40 -7.78 -3.68
CA MET A 61 -7.42 -6.92 -3.02
C MET A 61 -6.03 -7.55 -2.99
N ASN A 62 -5.91 -8.84 -2.67
CA ASN A 62 -4.61 -9.54 -2.70
C ASN A 62 -3.97 -9.50 -4.11
N ARG A 63 -4.78 -9.57 -5.18
CA ARG A 63 -4.28 -9.44 -6.55
C ARG A 63 -3.81 -8.02 -6.85
N ILE A 64 -4.52 -7.01 -6.36
CA ILE A 64 -4.13 -5.60 -6.52
C ILE A 64 -2.84 -5.32 -5.76
N GLU A 65 -2.71 -5.81 -4.53
CA GLU A 65 -1.49 -5.70 -3.72
C GLU A 65 -0.28 -6.29 -4.45
N LYS A 66 -0.43 -7.51 -5.00
CA LYS A 66 0.62 -8.13 -5.81
C LYS A 66 1.01 -7.26 -7.01
N LEU A 67 0.03 -6.74 -7.75
CA LEU A 67 0.30 -5.84 -8.89
C LEU A 67 0.97 -4.53 -8.46
N ALA A 68 0.62 -3.99 -7.30
CA ALA A 68 1.24 -2.79 -6.75
C ALA A 68 2.72 -3.03 -6.42
N LEU A 69 3.05 -4.16 -5.81
CA LEU A 69 4.44 -4.57 -5.52
C LEU A 69 5.25 -4.84 -6.79
N GLU A 70 4.67 -5.52 -7.78
CA GLU A 70 5.31 -5.75 -9.08
C GLU A 70 5.63 -4.42 -9.78
N ASN A 71 4.67 -3.48 -9.78
CA ASN A 71 4.87 -2.13 -10.32
C ASN A 71 5.96 -1.35 -9.56
N GLU A 72 6.00 -1.43 -8.23
CA GLU A 72 7.04 -0.78 -7.43
C GLU A 72 8.44 -1.28 -7.81
N HIS A 73 8.59 -2.61 -7.91
CA HIS A 73 9.85 -3.24 -8.33
C HIS A 73 10.25 -2.84 -9.76
N ASP A 74 9.30 -2.80 -10.70
CA ASP A 74 9.56 -2.36 -12.07
C ASP A 74 10.01 -0.89 -12.13
N ILE A 75 9.39 -0.02 -11.33
CA ILE A 75 9.79 1.38 -11.20
C ILE A 75 11.20 1.51 -10.61
N GLU A 76 11.53 0.71 -9.60
CA GLU A 76 12.89 0.66 -9.04
C GLU A 76 13.93 0.22 -10.07
N ASN A 77 13.61 -0.81 -10.88
CA ASN A 77 14.46 -1.24 -11.97
C ASN A 77 14.68 -0.13 -13.02
N VAL A 78 13.63 0.62 -13.35
CA VAL A 78 13.74 1.77 -14.26
C VAL A 78 14.59 2.88 -13.61
N LYS A 79 14.42 3.18 -12.32
CA LYS A 79 15.26 4.13 -11.57
C LYS A 79 16.73 3.74 -11.63
N TYR A 80 17.04 2.47 -11.37
CA TYR A 80 18.39 1.94 -11.42
C TYR A 80 19.00 2.09 -12.82
N ARG A 81 18.29 1.66 -13.86
CA ARG A 81 18.74 1.81 -15.25
C ARG A 81 18.92 3.27 -15.65
N HIS A 82 18.03 4.16 -15.21
CA HIS A 82 18.15 5.59 -15.48
C HIS A 82 19.39 6.19 -14.82
N SER A 83 19.64 5.87 -13.54
CA SER A 83 20.83 6.32 -12.81
C SER A 83 22.12 5.80 -13.46
N ALA A 84 22.16 4.53 -13.86
CA ALA A 84 23.29 3.94 -14.57
C ALA A 84 23.55 4.66 -15.91
N ASN A 85 22.49 4.92 -16.69
CA ASN A 85 22.59 5.67 -17.94
C ASN A 85 23.08 7.10 -17.72
N GLU A 86 22.59 7.80 -16.69
CA GLU A 86 23.01 9.17 -16.36
C GLU A 86 24.51 9.24 -16.07
N LYS A 87 25.06 8.26 -15.33
CA LYS A 87 26.50 8.15 -15.09
C LYS A 87 27.28 7.93 -16.39
N ILE A 88 26.78 7.07 -17.29
CA ILE A 88 27.40 6.84 -18.61
C ILE A 88 27.41 8.13 -19.44
N TYR A 89 26.31 8.90 -19.46
CA TYR A 89 26.24 10.16 -20.19
C TYR A 89 27.21 11.21 -19.63
N LYS A 90 27.28 11.38 -18.31
CA LYS A 90 28.23 12.30 -17.66
C LYS A 90 29.68 11.92 -17.98
N ASN A 91 30.05 10.65 -17.84
CA ASN A 91 31.40 10.18 -18.17
C ASN A 91 31.74 10.39 -19.66
N ARG A 92 30.77 10.21 -20.55
CA ARG A 92 30.97 10.44 -22.00
C ARG A 92 31.15 11.92 -22.32
N GLU A 93 30.38 12.79 -21.67
CA GLU A 93 30.49 14.24 -21.83
C GLU A 93 31.82 14.78 -21.28
N GLU A 94 32.24 14.33 -20.10
CA GLU A 94 33.55 14.66 -19.54
C GLU A 94 34.70 14.17 -20.42
N ARG A 95 34.60 12.97 -21.00
CA ARG A 95 35.61 12.45 -21.92
C ARG A 95 35.72 13.32 -23.17
N ARG A 96 34.59 13.75 -23.73
CA ARG A 96 34.58 14.68 -24.88
C ARG A 96 35.23 16.02 -24.53
N LEU A 97 34.93 16.57 -23.36
CA LEU A 97 35.53 17.84 -22.90
C LEU A 97 37.05 17.70 -22.74
N ARG A 98 37.54 16.59 -22.17
CA ARG A 98 38.98 16.30 -22.07
C ARG A 98 39.63 16.16 -23.44
N GLU A 99 39.01 15.42 -24.36
CA GLU A 99 39.53 15.25 -25.73
C GLU A 99 39.55 16.60 -26.50
N GLU A 100 38.57 17.48 -26.28
CA GLU A 100 38.55 18.83 -26.86
C GLU A 100 39.64 19.73 -26.25
N GLU A 101 39.89 19.63 -24.94
CA GLU A 101 40.96 20.35 -24.25
C GLU A 101 42.35 19.88 -24.70
N GLU A 102 42.56 18.56 -24.79
CA GLU A 102 43.81 17.96 -25.31
C GLU A 102 44.08 18.38 -26.76
N LYS A 103 43.05 18.41 -27.62
CA LYS A 103 43.18 18.94 -28.99
C LYS A 103 43.61 20.40 -29.00
N ARG A 104 43.00 21.25 -28.18
CA ARG A 104 43.40 22.67 -28.06
C ARG A 104 44.84 22.82 -27.60
N ILE A 105 45.27 22.04 -26.61
CA ILE A 105 46.66 22.06 -26.13
C ILE A 105 47.61 21.63 -27.25
N LYS A 106 47.26 20.57 -28.00
CA LYS A 106 48.05 20.09 -29.14
C LYS A 106 48.15 21.14 -30.25
N ASP A 107 47.05 21.77 -30.64
CA ASP A 107 47.02 22.81 -31.66
C ASP A 107 47.87 24.02 -31.25
N ILE A 108 47.83 24.43 -29.97
CA ILE A 108 48.70 25.49 -29.43
C ILE A 108 50.18 25.09 -29.50
N LYS A 109 50.50 23.85 -29.16
CA LYS A 109 51.87 23.35 -29.21
C LYS A 109 52.40 23.30 -30.64
N GLU A 110 51.60 22.84 -31.60
CA GLU A 110 51.94 22.76 -33.03
C GLU A 110 52.12 24.17 -33.64
N MET A 111 51.26 25.14 -33.29
CA MET A 111 51.45 26.54 -33.68
C MET A 111 52.77 27.12 -33.16
N ASN A 112 53.17 26.76 -31.93
CA ASN A 112 54.41 27.23 -31.33
C ASN A 112 55.66 26.55 -31.90
N GLU A 113 55.59 25.26 -32.24
CA GLU A 113 56.68 24.53 -32.90
C GLU A 113 56.92 25.04 -34.34
N ASN A 114 55.85 25.31 -35.10
CA ASN A 114 55.95 25.89 -36.45
C ASN A 114 56.53 27.32 -36.45
N GLN A 115 56.34 28.10 -35.39
CA GLN A 115 56.99 29.41 -35.26
C GLN A 115 58.50 29.32 -35.00
N ASN A 116 59.00 28.18 -34.48
CA ASN A 116 60.40 27.99 -34.14
C ASN A 116 61.22 27.22 -35.18
N ASN A 117 60.62 26.77 -36.29
CA ASN A 117 61.34 26.05 -37.36
C ASN A 117 60.89 26.48 -38.77
N PRO A 118 61.49 27.53 -39.37
CA PRO A 118 61.08 28.07 -40.67
C PRO A 118 61.56 27.29 -41.90
N PHE A 119 62.11 26.06 -41.76
CA PHE A 119 62.74 25.36 -42.89
C PHE A 119 62.54 23.84 -42.85
N THR A 120 61.34 23.34 -43.20
CA THR A 120 61.17 21.94 -43.62
C THR A 120 60.07 21.81 -44.67
N GLU A 121 60.46 21.86 -45.94
CA GLU A 121 59.61 21.45 -47.06
C GLU A 121 59.63 19.92 -47.21
N GLY A 122 58.43 19.34 -47.31
CA GLY A 122 58.12 18.29 -48.28
C GLY A 122 58.64 16.87 -48.03
N ALA A 123 57.85 16.04 -47.35
CA ALA A 123 57.83 14.60 -47.60
C ALA A 123 56.43 14.03 -47.39
N ALA A 124 55.65 13.97 -48.47
CA ALA A 124 54.36 13.30 -48.52
C ALA A 124 54.58 11.79 -48.34
N ASN A 125 54.08 11.21 -47.24
CA ASN A 125 54.09 9.76 -47.06
C ASN A 125 52.66 9.23 -47.11
N ASN A 126 52.41 8.49 -48.19
CA ASN A 126 51.15 7.90 -48.61
C ASN A 126 51.12 6.45 -48.10
N ASN A 127 50.30 6.15 -47.10
CA ASN A 127 50.09 4.77 -46.65
C ASN A 127 48.60 4.45 -46.53
N ASN A 128 48.09 3.89 -47.62
CA ASN A 128 46.91 3.03 -47.64
C ASN A 128 47.27 1.66 -47.05
N SER A 129 46.44 1.11 -46.16
CA SER A 129 45.86 -0.22 -46.41
C SER A 129 44.67 -0.53 -45.50
N PRO A 130 43.68 -1.28 -46.03
CA PRO A 130 42.50 -1.75 -45.32
C PRO A 130 42.71 -3.18 -44.78
N ASP A 131 41.99 -3.55 -43.72
CA ASP A 131 41.38 -4.88 -43.52
C ASP A 131 41.06 -5.09 -42.04
N ASN A 132 39.84 -5.53 -41.72
CA ASN A 132 39.62 -6.91 -41.27
C ASN A 132 38.16 -7.08 -40.81
N MET A 133 37.42 -7.89 -41.57
CA MET A 133 36.10 -8.38 -41.21
C MET A 133 36.20 -9.45 -40.11
N GLY A 134 35.35 -9.34 -39.08
CA GLY A 134 35.22 -10.36 -38.03
C GLY A 134 33.78 -10.59 -37.64
N ALA A 135 33.01 -11.24 -38.50
CA ALA A 135 31.70 -11.78 -38.18
C ALA A 135 31.84 -13.04 -37.28
N ARG A 136 31.03 -13.15 -36.22
CA ARG A 136 30.76 -14.42 -35.52
C ARG A 136 29.26 -14.58 -35.25
N PRO A 137 28.64 -15.73 -35.61
CA PRO A 137 27.24 -16.01 -35.37
C PRO A 137 26.95 -16.69 -34.02
N ARG A 138 25.67 -16.67 -33.67
CA ARG A 138 24.94 -17.27 -32.54
C ARG A 138 25.14 -18.80 -32.40
N THR A 139 25.02 -19.29 -31.17
CA THR A 139 24.35 -20.57 -30.87
C THR A 139 23.43 -20.42 -29.66
N ARG A 140 22.14 -20.71 -29.88
CA ARG A 140 21.13 -20.99 -28.86
C ARG A 140 21.38 -22.39 -28.30
N LYS A 141 21.21 -22.59 -27.00
CA LYS A 141 20.95 -23.92 -26.41
C LYS A 141 19.60 -23.83 -25.71
N ALA A 142 18.61 -24.52 -26.29
CA ALA A 142 17.36 -24.86 -25.66
C ALA A 142 17.53 -26.28 -25.11
N GLU A 143 17.12 -26.50 -23.87
CA GLU A 143 16.83 -27.83 -23.35
C GLU A 143 15.37 -27.85 -22.94
N PRO A 144 14.59 -28.81 -23.45
CA PRO A 144 13.34 -29.21 -22.85
C PRO A 144 13.46 -30.61 -22.24
N GLU A 145 12.47 -30.88 -21.39
CA GLU A 145 11.93 -32.19 -21.00
C GLU A 145 12.33 -32.79 -19.66
N GLU A 146 11.33 -33.54 -19.18
CA GLU A 146 11.32 -34.50 -18.08
C GLU A 146 11.01 -33.89 -16.70
N SER A 147 10.04 -34.37 -15.92
CA SER A 147 9.51 -35.72 -15.80
C SER A 147 8.22 -35.73 -14.97
N GLY A 148 7.58 -36.91 -14.91
CA GLY A 148 6.28 -37.21 -14.28
C GLY A 148 6.11 -36.75 -12.83
N GLY A 149 4.93 -36.85 -12.23
CA GLY A 149 3.85 -37.81 -12.42
C GLY A 149 3.14 -37.99 -11.07
N LEU A 150 2.11 -38.83 -11.08
CA LEU A 150 1.60 -39.58 -9.92
C LEU A 150 1.01 -38.79 -8.73
N SER A 151 -0.32 -38.69 -8.69
CA SER A 151 -1.10 -39.22 -7.55
C SER A 151 -2.60 -39.13 -7.81
N SER A 152 -3.11 -40.16 -8.47
CA SER A 152 -4.47 -40.63 -8.28
C SER A 152 -4.61 -41.32 -6.92
N ARG A 153 -5.84 -41.33 -6.37
CA ARG A 153 -6.38 -42.25 -5.34
C ARG A 153 -5.99 -42.00 -3.88
N LEU A 154 -6.91 -41.34 -3.18
CA LEU A 154 -7.35 -41.51 -1.79
C LEU A 154 -8.42 -40.41 -1.70
N TRP A 155 -9.72 -40.69 -1.80
CA TRP A 155 -10.60 -41.15 -0.73
C TRP A 155 -11.87 -41.76 -1.36
N GLY A 156 -12.08 -43.06 -1.18
CA GLY A 156 -13.36 -43.70 -1.46
C GLY A 156 -14.31 -43.56 -0.27
N PRO A 157 -15.63 -43.64 -0.49
CA PRO A 157 -16.63 -43.52 0.58
C PRO A 157 -16.64 -44.78 1.45
N SER A 158 -16.49 -44.59 2.76
CA SER A 158 -16.64 -45.66 3.75
C SER A 158 -18.11 -46.08 3.85
N THR A 159 -18.38 -47.27 3.32
CA THR A 159 -19.33 -48.30 3.78
C THR A 159 -20.13 -48.00 5.05
N ASP A 160 -21.43 -47.78 4.84
CA ASP A 160 -22.58 -48.49 5.43
C ASP A 160 -22.37 -49.22 6.77
N HIS A 161 -22.74 -48.55 7.87
CA HIS A 161 -23.09 -49.16 9.16
C HIS A 161 -24.49 -48.68 9.61
N SER A 162 -25.48 -48.71 8.71
CA SER A 162 -26.89 -48.61 9.07
C SER A 162 -27.53 -50.00 9.01
N GLY A 163 -28.28 -50.36 10.04
CA GLY A 163 -29.06 -51.60 10.05
C GLY A 163 -28.60 -52.59 11.11
N LYS A 164 -28.85 -52.26 12.39
CA LYS A 164 -29.09 -53.26 13.45
C LYS A 164 -29.71 -52.74 14.75
N ALA A 165 -30.27 -51.52 14.77
CA ALA A 165 -30.93 -50.97 15.96
C ALA A 165 -32.49 -50.91 15.87
N GLU A 166 -33.08 -51.10 14.69
CA GLU A 166 -34.54 -50.84 14.50
C GLU A 166 -35.45 -52.05 14.75
N ALA A 167 -34.92 -53.24 15.01
CA ALA A 167 -35.73 -54.46 15.10
C ALA A 167 -36.36 -54.75 16.47
N SER A 168 -36.23 -53.88 17.49
CA SER A 168 -36.73 -54.19 18.85
C SER A 168 -37.89 -53.32 19.37
N MET A 169 -38.43 -52.40 18.57
CA MET A 169 -39.52 -51.50 19.01
C MET A 169 -40.93 -51.83 18.51
N VAL A 170 -41.13 -52.99 17.87
CA VAL A 170 -42.39 -53.32 17.16
C VAL A 170 -43.55 -53.77 18.08
N ASN A 171 -43.38 -53.82 19.41
CA ASN A 171 -44.39 -54.35 20.33
C ASN A 171 -44.91 -53.36 21.40
N MET A 172 -44.80 -52.04 21.17
CA MET A 172 -45.57 -51.10 21.97
C MET A 172 -47.00 -51.03 21.42
N ARG A 173 -47.98 -51.41 22.27
CA ARG A 173 -49.40 -51.21 22.00
C ARG A 173 -49.62 -49.76 21.57
N PRO A 174 -50.44 -49.50 20.52
CA PRO A 174 -50.82 -48.14 20.18
C PRO A 174 -51.54 -47.56 21.41
N MET A 175 -50.86 -46.65 22.12
CA MET A 175 -51.53 -45.67 22.95
C MET A 175 -52.59 -45.06 22.04
N ASN A 176 -53.87 -45.13 22.45
CA ASN A 176 -54.96 -44.42 21.79
C ASN A 176 -54.50 -42.96 21.66
N THR A 177 -54.06 -42.59 20.47
CA THR A 177 -53.80 -41.21 20.11
C THR A 177 -55.14 -40.51 20.30
N PRO A 178 -55.24 -39.52 21.21
CA PRO A 178 -56.45 -38.74 21.34
C PRO A 178 -56.85 -38.27 19.94
N ASN A 179 -58.12 -38.47 19.62
CA ASN A 179 -58.70 -38.17 18.32
C ASN A 179 -58.33 -36.73 17.95
N GLU A 180 -57.75 -36.50 16.78
CA GLU A 180 -57.21 -35.19 16.37
C GLU A 180 -58.29 -34.08 16.41
N ASN A 181 -59.56 -34.48 16.29
CA ASN A 181 -60.73 -33.61 16.44
C ASN A 181 -61.04 -33.23 17.91
N ASP A 182 -60.77 -34.09 18.90
CA ASP A 182 -60.97 -33.77 20.33
C ASP A 182 -59.87 -32.84 20.87
N LEU A 183 -58.69 -32.82 20.24
CA LEU A 183 -57.64 -31.83 20.52
C LEU A 183 -58.00 -30.45 19.94
N GLN A 184 -58.79 -30.38 18.85
CA GLN A 184 -59.22 -29.12 18.27
C GLN A 184 -60.30 -28.41 19.10
N ASP A 185 -61.21 -29.12 19.75
CA ASP A 185 -62.29 -28.44 20.50
C ASP A 185 -61.86 -27.97 21.91
N ASN A 186 -60.69 -28.39 22.39
CA ASN A 186 -60.22 -28.01 23.72
C ASN A 186 -59.25 -26.81 23.67
N VAL A 187 -59.77 -25.63 24.02
CA VAL A 187 -59.04 -24.36 24.10
C VAL A 187 -57.72 -24.47 24.89
N TYR A 188 -57.68 -25.28 25.95
CA TYR A 188 -56.45 -25.46 26.75
C TYR A 188 -55.36 -26.22 25.99
N ILE A 189 -55.74 -27.20 25.17
CA ILE A 189 -54.82 -27.98 24.35
C ILE A 189 -54.27 -27.10 23.22
N GLN A 190 -55.12 -26.33 22.54
CA GLN A 190 -54.68 -25.39 21.51
C GLN A 190 -53.70 -24.36 22.09
N LYS A 191 -54.00 -23.80 23.27
CA LYS A 191 -53.13 -22.85 23.96
C LYS A 191 -51.79 -23.47 24.35
N ALA A 192 -51.78 -24.70 24.86
CA ALA A 192 -50.54 -25.42 25.17
C ALA A 192 -49.70 -25.67 23.91
N HIS A 193 -50.34 -25.98 22.78
CA HIS A 193 -49.68 -26.13 21.49
C HIS A 193 -49.07 -24.80 21.00
N TRP A 194 -49.81 -23.70 21.05
CA TRP A 194 -49.30 -22.37 20.68
C TRP A 194 -48.11 -21.94 21.53
N LEU A 195 -48.18 -22.15 22.85
CA LEU A 195 -47.05 -21.86 23.74
C LEU A 195 -45.82 -22.71 23.39
N LYS A 196 -46.01 -24.00 23.05
CA LYS A 196 -44.92 -24.86 22.61
C LYS A 196 -44.30 -24.38 21.30
N THR A 197 -45.12 -23.99 20.32
CA THR A 197 -44.64 -23.43 19.05
C THR A 197 -43.93 -22.09 19.25
N GLU A 198 -44.45 -21.22 20.13
CA GLU A 198 -43.81 -19.95 20.47
C GLU A 198 -42.43 -20.18 21.11
N ASP A 199 -42.31 -21.10 22.06
CA ASP A 199 -41.05 -21.44 22.72
C ASP A 199 -40.02 -22.00 21.74
N GLU A 200 -40.44 -22.92 20.85
CA GLU A 200 -39.58 -23.46 19.77
C GLU A 200 -39.11 -22.35 18.81
N GLN A 201 -39.98 -21.40 18.47
CA GLN A 201 -39.62 -20.25 17.63
C GLN A 201 -38.63 -19.33 18.35
N LEU A 202 -38.80 -19.07 19.65
CA LEU A 202 -37.89 -18.25 20.44
C LEU A 202 -36.51 -18.89 20.56
N ASP A 203 -36.44 -20.20 20.74
CA ASP A 203 -35.18 -20.95 20.74
C ASP A 203 -34.47 -20.85 19.38
N GLU A 204 -35.21 -21.02 18.27
CA GLU A 204 -34.65 -20.84 16.92
C GLU A 204 -34.16 -19.41 16.68
N MET A 205 -34.93 -18.41 17.12
CA MET A 205 -34.50 -17.01 17.06
C MET A 205 -33.20 -16.79 17.85
N GLY A 206 -33.06 -17.43 19.02
CA GLY A 206 -31.84 -17.39 19.83
C GLY A 206 -30.61 -17.91 19.09
N LEU A 207 -30.76 -19.02 18.35
CA LEU A 207 -29.69 -19.58 17.52
C LEU A 207 -29.31 -18.63 16.37
N ILE A 208 -30.30 -18.14 15.61
CA ILE A 208 -30.07 -17.23 14.47
C ILE A 208 -29.43 -15.93 14.94
N LEU A 209 -29.84 -15.38 16.08
CA LEU A 209 -29.21 -14.18 16.67
C LEU A 209 -27.74 -14.43 17.05
N GLY A 210 -27.42 -15.62 17.54
CA GLY A 210 -26.04 -16.04 17.79
C GLY A 210 -25.20 -16.08 16.51
N GLU A 211 -25.74 -16.64 15.43
CA GLU A 211 -25.10 -16.68 14.11
C GLU A 211 -24.94 -15.28 13.52
N LEU A 212 -25.98 -14.44 13.56
CA LEU A 212 -25.94 -13.05 13.11
C LEU A 212 -24.87 -12.23 13.85
N LYS A 213 -24.70 -12.44 15.16
CA LYS A 213 -23.63 -11.82 15.93
C LYS A 213 -22.24 -12.25 15.40
N ASN A 214 -22.05 -13.53 15.12
CA ASN A 214 -20.79 -14.04 14.57
C ASN A 214 -20.53 -13.49 13.17
N ILE A 215 -21.56 -13.40 12.33
CA ILE A 215 -21.50 -12.78 11.00
C ILE A 215 -21.10 -11.31 11.12
N ALA A 216 -21.73 -10.54 12.01
CA ALA A 216 -21.42 -9.13 12.20
C ALA A 216 -19.96 -8.91 12.67
N ILE A 217 -19.46 -9.75 13.57
CA ILE A 217 -18.06 -9.71 14.01
C ILE A 217 -17.13 -10.04 12.83
N ALA A 218 -17.42 -11.10 12.07
CA ALA A 218 -16.62 -11.50 10.92
C ALA A 218 -16.59 -10.42 9.82
N GLN A 219 -17.73 -9.82 9.49
CA GLN A 219 -17.82 -8.71 8.53
C GLN A 219 -17.00 -7.51 9.00
N HIS A 220 -17.11 -7.15 10.28
CA HIS A 220 -16.34 -6.03 10.84
C HIS A 220 -14.83 -6.29 10.78
N THR A 221 -14.38 -7.48 11.17
CA THR A 221 -12.95 -7.85 11.10
C THR A 221 -12.44 -7.88 9.66
N GLU A 222 -13.20 -8.42 8.72
CA GLU A 222 -12.81 -8.45 7.30
C GLU A 222 -12.70 -7.04 6.71
N VAL A 223 -13.67 -6.16 7.00
CA VAL A 223 -13.62 -4.75 6.57
C VAL A 223 -12.40 -4.03 7.15
N GLN A 224 -12.05 -4.28 8.43
CA GLN A 224 -10.84 -3.72 9.03
C GLN A 224 -9.57 -4.21 8.33
N GLN A 225 -9.47 -5.50 8.02
CA GLN A 225 -8.33 -6.06 7.28
C GLN A 225 -8.22 -5.47 5.88
N GLN A 226 -9.35 -5.34 5.17
CA GLN A 226 -9.40 -4.69 3.86
C GLN A 226 -9.01 -3.21 3.94
N SER A 227 -9.40 -2.48 4.99
CA SER A 227 -8.97 -1.08 5.18
C SER A 227 -7.44 -0.98 5.28
N LEU A 228 -6.80 -1.84 6.07
CA LEU A 228 -5.34 -1.84 6.20
C LEU A 228 -4.65 -2.15 4.87
N LYS A 229 -5.16 -3.13 4.11
CA LYS A 229 -4.63 -3.45 2.78
C LYS A 229 -4.81 -2.29 1.79
N MET A 230 -5.92 -1.55 1.86
CA MET A 230 -6.13 -0.37 1.02
C MET A 230 -5.09 0.72 1.33
N ASP A 231 -4.74 0.91 2.59
CA ASP A 231 -3.71 1.86 3.01
C ASP A 231 -2.32 1.43 2.47
N ASP A 232 -1.98 0.15 2.57
CA ASP A 232 -0.72 -0.40 2.04
C ASP A 232 -0.62 -0.28 0.51
N ILE A 233 -1.72 -0.58 -0.19
CA ILE A 233 -1.85 -0.40 -1.64
C ILE A 233 -1.69 1.09 -1.98
N GLY A 234 -2.37 1.98 -1.26
CA GLY A 234 -2.27 3.43 -1.43
C GLY A 234 -0.83 3.94 -1.29
N ALA A 235 -0.15 3.53 -0.21
CA ALA A 235 1.25 3.88 0.03
C ALA A 235 2.20 3.36 -1.06
N SER A 236 1.91 2.18 -1.62
CA SER A 236 2.69 1.59 -2.71
C SER A 236 2.48 2.35 -4.03
N PHE A 237 1.23 2.75 -4.31
CA PHE A 237 0.91 3.59 -5.48
C PHE A 237 1.54 4.98 -5.39
N GLU A 238 1.56 5.61 -4.21
CA GLU A 238 2.23 6.90 -4.00
C GLU A 238 3.74 6.79 -4.28
N ARG A 239 4.40 5.76 -3.71
CA ARG A 239 5.82 5.46 -3.97
C ARG A 239 6.14 5.24 -5.44
N GLY A 240 5.22 4.59 -6.17
CA GLY A 240 5.34 4.40 -7.62
C GLY A 240 5.11 5.69 -8.43
N SER A 241 4.08 6.45 -8.09
CA SER A 241 3.67 7.69 -8.79
C SER A 241 4.72 8.81 -8.69
N ASP A 242 5.47 8.85 -7.59
CA ASP A 242 6.57 9.81 -7.40
C ASP A 242 7.70 9.65 -8.40
N PHE A 243 7.73 8.57 -9.18
CA PHE A 243 8.53 8.46 -10.38
C PHE A 243 7.92 9.21 -11.56
N ASN A 244 7.56 10.47 -11.36
CA ASN A 244 7.47 11.41 -12.44
C ASN A 244 8.89 11.62 -12.99
N LEU A 245 9.28 10.77 -13.96
CA LEU A 245 10.26 11.04 -15.00
C LEU A 245 9.79 12.23 -15.86
N LYS A 246 9.45 13.36 -15.21
CA LYS A 246 9.50 14.65 -15.86
C LYS A 246 10.97 14.86 -16.17
N ARG A 247 11.40 14.34 -17.33
CA ARG A 247 12.55 14.86 -18.07
C ARG A 247 12.31 16.36 -18.06
N LYS A 248 12.99 17.08 -17.16
CA LYS A 248 12.95 18.54 -17.16
C LYS A 248 13.29 18.89 -18.59
N SER A 249 12.36 19.55 -19.29
CA SER A 249 12.59 19.89 -20.70
C SER A 249 13.93 20.61 -20.78
N SER A 250 14.68 20.46 -21.88
CA SER A 250 15.95 21.18 -22.06
C SER A 250 15.81 22.68 -21.73
N LYS A 251 14.63 23.25 -21.99
CA LYS A 251 14.22 24.61 -21.65
C LYS A 251 14.09 24.86 -20.14
N GLN A 252 13.57 23.92 -19.35
CA GLN A 252 13.55 23.99 -17.89
C GLN A 252 14.95 23.85 -17.29
N VAL A 253 15.76 22.91 -17.79
CA VAL A 253 17.16 22.76 -17.35
C VAL A 253 17.97 24.02 -17.64
N ALA A 254 17.80 24.61 -18.83
CA ALA A 254 18.43 25.88 -19.19
C ALA A 254 17.95 27.04 -18.31
N LYS A 255 16.66 27.09 -17.95
CA LYS A 255 16.12 28.10 -17.02
C LYS A 255 16.68 27.93 -15.61
N GLU A 256 16.80 26.71 -15.09
CA GLU A 256 17.42 26.44 -13.78
C GLU A 256 18.90 26.81 -13.78
N LYS A 257 19.67 26.38 -14.79
CA LYS A 257 21.10 26.76 -14.93
C LYS A 257 21.28 28.28 -14.97
N LYS A 258 20.46 28.99 -15.75
CA LYS A 258 20.50 30.45 -15.82
C LYS A 258 20.08 31.14 -14.52
N LYS A 259 19.22 30.51 -13.72
CA LYS A 259 18.83 31.02 -12.40
C LYS A 259 19.97 30.83 -11.38
N ALA A 260 20.61 29.66 -11.37
CA ALA A 260 21.76 29.37 -10.53
C ALA A 260 22.96 30.28 -10.85
N GLU A 261 23.29 30.44 -12.15
CA GLU A 261 24.38 31.32 -12.59
C GLU A 261 24.14 32.80 -12.19
N LYS A 262 22.90 33.28 -12.30
CA LYS A 262 22.55 34.64 -11.82
C LYS A 262 22.71 34.80 -10.32
N GLU A 263 22.45 33.75 -9.54
CA GLU A 263 22.60 33.78 -8.09
C GLU A 263 24.07 33.76 -7.68
N GLU A 264 24.88 32.94 -8.35
CA GLU A 264 26.34 32.90 -8.15
C GLU A 264 27.01 34.22 -8.53
N GLN A 265 26.62 34.83 -9.67
CA GLN A 265 27.10 36.17 -10.05
C GLN A 265 26.70 37.25 -9.04
N LYS A 266 25.53 37.12 -8.38
CA LYS A 266 25.13 38.04 -7.31
C LYS A 266 26.01 37.86 -6.08
N LYS A 267 26.25 36.62 -5.64
CA LYS A 267 27.14 36.30 -4.52
C LYS A 267 28.57 36.80 -4.76
N ALA A 268 29.13 36.56 -5.95
CA ALA A 268 30.45 37.06 -6.33
C ALA A 268 30.54 38.59 -6.35
N LYS A 269 29.50 39.29 -6.84
CA LYS A 269 29.44 40.76 -6.81
C LYS A 269 29.37 41.31 -5.40
N GLU A 270 28.64 40.65 -4.50
CA GLU A 270 28.58 41.02 -3.08
C GLU A 270 29.93 40.80 -2.39
N GLU A 271 30.62 39.70 -2.69
CA GLU A 271 31.94 39.41 -2.15
C GLU A 271 33.01 40.41 -2.62
N ILE A 272 33.02 40.77 -3.92
CA ILE A 272 33.89 41.82 -4.45
C ILE A 272 33.61 43.17 -3.77
N LYS A 273 32.34 43.51 -3.52
CA LYS A 273 31.99 44.74 -2.78
C LYS A 273 32.51 44.70 -1.34
N LYS A 274 32.40 43.55 -0.66
CA LYS A 274 32.96 43.35 0.69
C LYS A 274 34.48 43.51 0.68
N GLN A 275 35.19 42.89 -0.27
CA GLN A 275 36.64 43.03 -0.39
C GLN A 275 37.07 44.47 -0.70
N LYS A 276 36.37 45.18 -1.59
CA LYS A 276 36.65 46.61 -1.86
C LYS A 276 36.45 47.47 -0.62
N ASN A 277 35.39 47.22 0.16
CA ASN A 277 35.15 47.95 1.40
C ASN A 277 36.21 47.65 2.46
N LEU A 278 36.68 46.40 2.55
CA LEU A 278 37.80 46.03 3.41
C LEU A 278 39.10 46.71 2.97
N ASN A 279 39.43 46.69 1.68
CA ASN A 279 40.62 47.35 1.16
C ASN A 279 40.58 48.87 1.38
N ILE A 280 39.44 49.53 1.18
CA ILE A 280 39.27 50.96 1.49
C ILE A 280 39.44 51.22 2.99
N LYS A 281 38.94 50.33 3.84
CA LYS A 281 39.10 50.45 5.31
C LYS A 281 40.57 50.26 5.71
N VAL A 282 41.25 49.28 5.12
CA VAL A 282 42.69 49.03 5.29
C VAL A 282 43.52 50.21 4.78
N GLU A 283 43.22 50.80 3.62
CA GLU A 283 43.91 52.00 3.12
C GLU A 283 43.70 53.21 4.04
N LYS A 284 42.51 53.36 4.62
CA LYS A 284 42.23 54.41 5.62
C LYS A 284 42.94 54.18 6.95
N GLU A 285 43.05 52.93 7.40
CA GLU A 285 43.72 52.56 8.66
C GLU A 285 45.26 52.52 8.53
N ILE A 286 45.79 52.16 7.35
CA ILE A 286 47.24 52.18 7.04
C ILE A 286 47.71 53.60 6.68
N GLY A 287 46.80 54.50 6.33
CA GLY A 287 46.97 55.96 6.34
C GLY A 287 48.32 56.47 5.89
N HIS A 288 48.53 56.65 4.58
CA HIS A 288 49.59 57.49 3.95
C HIS A 288 50.94 57.62 4.68
N LYS A 289 51.44 56.58 5.35
CA LYS A 289 52.83 56.53 5.76
C LYS A 289 53.57 55.88 4.63
N ALA A 290 54.18 56.72 3.79
CA ALA A 290 55.20 56.29 2.86
C ALA A 290 56.23 55.45 3.64
N ILE A 291 56.23 54.14 3.41
CA ILE A 291 57.26 53.24 3.93
C ILE A 291 58.52 53.57 3.13
N THR A 292 59.33 54.46 3.67
CA THR A 292 60.72 54.63 3.24
C THR A 292 61.45 53.29 3.45
N LYS A 293 62.29 52.91 2.47
CA LYS A 293 62.98 51.61 2.33
C LYS A 293 63.86 51.16 3.50
N GLU A 294 63.92 51.88 4.63
CA GLU A 294 64.89 51.63 5.70
C GLU A 294 64.48 50.59 6.75
N GLN A 295 63.23 50.09 6.78
CA GLN A 295 62.80 49.15 7.83
C GLN A 295 62.73 47.66 7.41
N LEU A 296 63.18 47.30 6.20
CA LEU A 296 63.09 45.91 5.69
C LEU A 296 64.21 44.95 6.15
N THR A 297 65.14 45.36 7.02
CA THR A 297 66.34 44.54 7.36
C THR A 297 66.36 43.94 8.77
N LYS A 298 65.28 44.02 9.56
CA LYS A 298 65.22 43.29 10.84
C LYS A 298 64.35 42.05 10.71
N GLY A 299 65.02 40.94 10.37
CA GLY A 299 64.44 39.60 10.33
C GLY A 299 63.88 39.18 11.70
N PRO A 300 62.75 38.46 11.73
CA PRO A 300 62.15 37.98 12.96
C PRO A 300 62.94 36.80 13.54
N LYS A 301 63.16 36.84 14.86
CA LYS A 301 63.75 35.74 15.63
C LYS A 301 62.78 34.55 15.68
N PRO A 302 63.29 33.30 15.62
CA PRO A 302 62.47 32.10 15.73
C PRO A 302 62.08 31.89 17.20
N ASN A 303 60.80 32.07 17.54
CA ASN A 303 60.24 31.62 18.82
C ASN A 303 59.15 30.58 18.57
N GLU A 304 59.45 29.38 19.06
CA GLU A 304 58.57 28.42 19.73
C GLU A 304 57.21 28.11 19.08
N VAL A 305 57.20 27.01 18.35
CA VAL A 305 56.01 26.25 17.96
C VAL A 305 55.44 25.59 19.21
N GLY A 306 54.55 26.30 19.91
CA GLY A 306 53.61 25.70 20.85
C GLY A 306 52.39 25.19 20.08
N ASN A 307 52.22 23.87 20.04
CA ASN A 307 51.11 23.18 19.41
C ASN A 307 50.09 22.76 20.49
N PRO A 308 48.87 23.33 20.55
CA PRO A 308 47.86 22.85 21.47
C PRO A 308 46.51 22.68 20.76
N PHE A 309 46.23 21.52 20.17
CA PHE A 309 44.84 21.06 20.08
C PHE A 309 44.73 19.55 19.75
N LEU A 310 44.83 18.73 20.80
CA LEU A 310 44.25 17.39 20.85
C LEU A 310 43.36 17.32 22.08
N GLN A 311 42.05 17.50 21.91
CA GLN A 311 40.99 17.01 22.81
C GLN A 311 39.78 16.70 21.91
N SER A 312 39.40 15.45 21.65
CA SER A 312 38.76 14.44 22.52
C SER A 312 37.36 14.82 23.00
N SER A 313 36.33 14.14 22.46
CA SER A 313 35.09 13.63 23.09
C SER A 313 34.05 13.40 21.98
N SER A 314 33.64 12.18 21.64
CA SER A 314 32.80 11.21 22.38
C SER A 314 31.35 11.69 22.59
N THR A 315 30.47 11.19 21.73
CA THR A 315 29.11 10.72 22.06
C THR A 315 28.72 9.68 21.02
#